data_AF-A0C1F8-F1
#
_entry.id   AF-A0C1F8-F1
#
_cell.length_a   1.000
_cell.length_b   1.000
_cell.length_c   1.000
_cell.angle_alpha   90.00
_cell.angle_beta   90.00
_cell.angle_gamma   90.00
#
_symmetry.space_group_name_H-M   'P 1'
#
loop_
_entity.id
_entity.type
_entity.pdbx_description
1 polymer ?
#
loop_
_entity_poly.entity_id
_entity_poly.type
_entity_poly.pdbx_seq_one_letter_code
_entity_poly.pdbx_strand_id
1 'polypeptide(L)'
;MSTKKTQKVIGKTQKIVEKQSQESSNKEQKIKSKVNRLEQQPQERQNGIIYVGHLPYGFVEDGLKEYFTQFGDVLGVKLFRSKKTNRVQGYGFVKFADKEVAPIAAQAMNGYLMNGKKLVVNVLSDQHPDPFKYKHGNQKLHFINWSEKAVEESNKEKSNEQIVKEVQRLLSNEEEKRQKLKELGINYTYQGFKEQLKA
;
A
#
# COMPACT_ATOMS: atom_id res chain seq x y z
N MET A 1 -11.27 76.27 30.03
CA MET A 1 -10.08 75.76 29.30
C MET A 1 -10.02 74.24 29.41
N SER A 2 -10.67 73.51 28.49
CA SER A 2 -10.49 72.05 28.39
C SER A 2 -9.44 71.79 27.32
N THR A 3 -8.34 71.16 27.74
CA THR A 3 -7.08 71.11 26.99
C THR A 3 -7.20 70.18 25.78
N LYS A 4 -6.50 70.49 24.68
CA LYS A 4 -6.39 69.64 23.47
C LYS A 4 -6.04 68.17 23.77
N LYS A 5 -5.48 67.90 24.95
CA LYS A 5 -5.14 66.58 25.47
C LYS A 5 -6.40 65.73 25.73
N THR A 6 -7.46 66.31 26.29
CA THR A 6 -8.70 65.60 26.63
C THR A 6 -9.48 65.17 25.37
N GLN A 7 -9.58 66.05 24.37
CA GLN A 7 -10.23 65.72 23.08
C GLN A 7 -9.49 64.61 22.33
N LYS A 8 -8.15 64.59 22.38
CA LYS A 8 -7.33 63.54 21.75
C LYS A 8 -7.52 62.18 22.40
N VAL A 9 -7.72 62.12 23.72
CA VAL A 9 -7.98 60.87 24.45
C VAL A 9 -9.34 60.32 24.07
N ILE A 10 -10.39 61.15 24.06
CA ILE A 10 -11.75 60.73 23.70
C ILE A 10 -11.82 60.15 22.28
N GLY A 11 -11.19 60.80 21.30
CA GLY A 11 -11.14 60.28 19.93
C GLY A 11 -10.34 58.97 19.80
N LYS A 12 -9.32 58.76 20.65
CA LYS A 12 -8.59 57.48 20.73
C LYS A 12 -9.47 56.38 21.31
N THR A 13 -10.24 56.69 22.36
CA THR A 13 -11.17 55.75 23.00
C THR A 13 -12.29 55.34 22.05
N GLN A 14 -12.87 56.28 21.30
CA GLN A 14 -13.92 55.97 20.31
C GLN A 14 -13.43 55.01 19.21
N LYS A 15 -12.22 55.24 18.67
CA LYS A 15 -11.61 54.33 17.67
C LYS A 15 -11.34 52.92 18.19
N ILE A 16 -11.02 52.78 19.49
CA ILE A 16 -10.78 51.48 20.10
C ILE A 16 -12.10 50.70 20.22
N VAL A 17 -13.17 51.38 20.63
CA VAL A 17 -14.50 50.77 20.77
C VAL A 17 -15.03 50.32 19.39
N GLU A 18 -14.95 51.16 18.36
CA GLU A 18 -15.36 50.77 17.00
C GLU A 18 -14.58 49.58 16.45
N LYS A 19 -13.26 49.54 16.68
CA LYS A 19 -12.41 48.43 16.25
C LYS A 19 -12.80 47.13 16.96
N GLN A 20 -13.09 47.18 18.26
CA GLN A 20 -13.56 46.02 19.02
C GLN A 20 -14.94 45.52 18.56
N SER A 21 -15.86 46.42 18.18
CA SER A 21 -17.17 46.08 17.62
C SER A 21 -17.08 45.45 16.22
N GLN A 22 -16.13 45.89 15.38
CA GLN A 22 -15.89 45.32 14.05
C GLN A 22 -15.19 43.94 14.13
N GLU A 23 -14.33 43.72 15.12
CA GLU A 23 -13.65 42.42 15.31
C GLU A 23 -14.60 41.33 15.83
N SER A 24 -15.51 41.70 16.74
CA SER A 24 -16.53 40.79 17.30
C SER A 24 -17.58 40.39 16.26
N SER A 25 -18.08 41.35 15.47
CA SER A 25 -19.02 41.05 14.36
C SER A 25 -18.41 40.17 13.26
N ASN A 26 -17.15 40.40 12.87
CA ASN A 26 -16.44 39.53 11.92
C ASN A 26 -16.23 38.11 12.48
N LYS A 27 -16.00 37.97 13.78
CA LYS A 27 -15.84 36.66 14.44
C LYS A 27 -17.16 35.89 14.45
N GLU A 28 -18.28 36.54 14.73
CA GLU A 28 -19.62 35.94 14.68
C GLU A 28 -20.00 35.49 13.26
N GLN A 29 -19.71 36.30 12.23
CA GLN A 29 -19.98 35.93 10.83
C GLN A 29 -19.13 34.73 10.37
N LYS A 30 -17.86 34.64 10.82
CA LYS A 30 -17.01 33.46 10.59
C LYS A 30 -17.51 32.21 11.30
N ILE A 31 -18.07 32.35 12.51
CA ILE A 31 -18.65 31.23 13.24
C ILE A 31 -19.91 30.74 12.51
N LYS A 32 -20.84 31.64 12.16
CA LYS A 32 -22.10 31.30 11.46
C LYS A 32 -21.86 30.59 10.12
N SER A 33 -20.91 31.07 9.31
CA SER A 33 -20.53 30.41 8.06
C SER A 33 -19.90 29.02 8.26
N LYS A 34 -19.18 28.82 9.37
CA LYS A 34 -18.61 27.51 9.73
C LYS A 34 -19.67 26.54 10.25
N VAL A 35 -20.67 27.01 10.99
CA VAL A 35 -21.82 26.21 11.47
C VAL A 35 -22.67 25.74 10.28
N ASN A 36 -23.05 26.63 9.35
CA ASN A 36 -23.79 26.24 8.14
C ASN A 36 -23.05 25.21 7.28
N ARG A 37 -21.71 25.31 7.21
CA ARG A 37 -20.89 24.35 6.45
C ARG A 37 -20.78 22.98 7.13
N LEU A 38 -20.96 22.92 8.46
CA LEU A 38 -20.98 21.67 9.22
C LEU A 38 -22.34 20.98 9.12
N GLU A 39 -23.44 21.74 9.12
CA GLU A 39 -24.81 21.21 8.97
C GLU A 39 -25.09 20.67 7.56
N GLN A 40 -24.39 21.18 6.53
CA GLN A 40 -24.52 20.71 5.15
C GLN A 40 -23.61 19.53 4.79
N GLN A 41 -22.81 19.00 5.72
CA GLN A 41 -22.09 17.76 5.44
C GLN A 41 -23.10 16.61 5.46
N PRO A 42 -23.23 15.83 4.37
CA PRO A 42 -24.00 14.59 4.43
C PRO A 42 -23.42 13.76 5.57
N GLN A 43 -24.26 13.31 6.49
CA GLN A 43 -23.81 12.49 7.62
C GLN A 43 -22.87 11.42 7.08
N GLU A 44 -21.66 11.32 7.65
CA GLU A 44 -20.65 10.37 7.20
C GLU A 44 -21.30 8.98 7.18
N ARG A 45 -21.62 8.49 5.97
CA ARG A 45 -22.26 7.18 5.83
C ARG A 45 -21.27 6.17 6.38
N GLN A 46 -21.60 5.60 7.53
CA GLN A 46 -20.77 4.55 8.11
C GLN A 46 -20.85 3.36 7.18
N ASN A 47 -19.69 2.87 6.74
CA ASN A 47 -19.62 1.70 5.90
C ASN A 47 -19.82 0.42 6.71
N GLY A 48 -20.59 -0.51 6.18
CA GLY A 48 -20.70 -1.86 6.73
C GLY A 48 -19.69 -2.79 6.05
N ILE A 49 -19.00 -3.64 6.82
CA ILE A 49 -18.12 -4.68 6.27
C ILE A 49 -18.61 -6.03 6.76
N ILE A 50 -18.73 -6.99 5.84
CA ILE A 50 -18.99 -8.39 6.17
C ILE A 50 -17.77 -9.24 5.84
N TYR A 51 -17.54 -10.24 6.69
CA TYR A 51 -16.66 -11.38 6.42
C TYR A 51 -17.46 -12.47 5.71
N VAL A 52 -16.88 -13.03 4.65
CA VAL A 52 -17.47 -14.15 3.89
C VAL A 52 -16.44 -15.28 3.85
N GLY A 53 -16.74 -16.41 4.46
CA GLY A 53 -15.89 -17.59 4.55
C GLY A 53 -16.51 -18.84 3.93
N HIS A 54 -15.69 -19.89 3.79
CA HIS A 54 -16.03 -21.16 3.14
C HIS A 54 -16.51 -21.03 1.69
N LEU A 55 -16.00 -20.03 0.97
CA LEU A 55 -16.30 -19.87 -0.44
C LEU A 55 -15.81 -21.08 -1.27
N PRO A 56 -16.58 -21.49 -2.29
CA PRO A 56 -16.14 -22.53 -3.21
C PRO A 56 -14.94 -22.08 -4.04
N TYR A 57 -14.13 -23.03 -4.46
CA TYR A 57 -13.00 -22.75 -5.35
C TYR A 57 -13.54 -22.36 -6.74
N GLY A 58 -13.03 -21.26 -7.30
CA GLY A 58 -13.48 -20.72 -8.58
C GLY A 58 -14.31 -19.44 -8.49
N PHE A 59 -14.72 -19.03 -7.29
CA PHE A 59 -15.36 -17.73 -7.11
C PHE A 59 -14.32 -16.60 -7.23
N VAL A 60 -14.60 -15.64 -8.13
CA VAL A 60 -13.77 -14.45 -8.39
C VAL A 60 -14.39 -13.25 -7.68
N GLU A 61 -13.58 -12.24 -7.40
CA GLU A 61 -13.98 -10.99 -6.75
C GLU A 61 -15.17 -10.32 -7.46
N ASP A 62 -15.21 -10.33 -8.80
CA ASP A 62 -16.28 -9.72 -9.59
C ASP A 62 -17.62 -10.41 -9.40
N GLY A 63 -17.64 -11.75 -9.42
CA GLY A 63 -18.87 -12.52 -9.17
C GLY A 63 -19.39 -12.34 -7.75
N LEU A 64 -18.50 -12.18 -6.77
CA LEU A 64 -18.91 -11.87 -5.40
C LEU A 64 -19.50 -10.45 -5.30
N LYS A 65 -18.90 -9.48 -6.00
CA LYS A 65 -19.42 -8.11 -6.05
C LYS A 65 -20.84 -8.08 -6.60
N GLU A 66 -21.04 -8.68 -7.78
CA GLU A 66 -22.35 -8.74 -8.44
C GLU A 66 -23.40 -9.45 -7.58
N TYR A 67 -23.02 -10.58 -6.96
CA TYR A 67 -23.92 -11.32 -6.10
C TYR A 67 -24.36 -10.53 -4.85
N PHE A 68 -23.46 -9.79 -4.21
CA PHE A 68 -23.80 -9.00 -3.02
C PHE A 68 -24.45 -7.65 -3.34
N THR A 69 -24.43 -7.19 -4.60
CA THR A 69 -25.17 -5.99 -5.02
C THR A 69 -26.68 -6.11 -4.78
N GLN A 70 -27.23 -7.32 -4.71
CA GLN A 70 -28.65 -7.54 -4.39
C GLN A 70 -29.08 -7.03 -2.99
N PHE A 71 -28.14 -6.91 -2.05
CA PHE A 71 -28.42 -6.43 -0.70
C PHE A 71 -28.25 -4.91 -0.58
N GLY A 72 -27.39 -4.32 -1.41
CA GLY A 72 -27.10 -2.89 -1.42
C GLY A 72 -25.81 -2.55 -2.18
N ASP A 73 -25.44 -1.28 -2.16
CA ASP A 73 -24.30 -0.77 -2.90
C ASP A 73 -22.97 -1.31 -2.34
N VAL A 74 -22.27 -2.11 -3.14
CA VAL A 74 -20.95 -2.68 -2.80
C VAL A 74 -19.85 -1.74 -3.27
N LEU A 75 -19.11 -1.16 -2.32
CA LEU A 75 -17.95 -0.31 -2.59
C LEU A 75 -16.72 -1.11 -3.01
N GLY A 76 -16.55 -2.30 -2.45
CA GLY A 76 -15.38 -3.12 -2.74
C GLY A 76 -15.45 -4.52 -2.18
N VAL A 77 -14.76 -5.43 -2.86
CA VAL A 77 -14.60 -6.83 -2.45
C VAL A 77 -13.11 -7.14 -2.37
N LYS A 78 -12.71 -7.90 -1.35
CA LYS A 78 -11.33 -8.35 -1.16
C LYS A 78 -11.30 -9.83 -0.82
N LEU A 79 -10.85 -10.66 -1.75
CA LEU A 79 -10.58 -12.07 -1.53
C LEU A 79 -9.12 -12.29 -1.13
N PHE A 80 -8.89 -13.16 -0.14
CA PHE A 80 -7.53 -13.49 0.27
C PHE A 80 -7.01 -14.67 -0.55
N ARG A 81 -5.76 -14.50 -1.01
CA ARG A 81 -5.02 -15.49 -1.80
C ARG A 81 -3.78 -15.94 -1.04
N SER A 82 -3.42 -17.20 -1.22
CA SER A 82 -2.22 -17.78 -0.64
C SER A 82 -0.97 -17.09 -1.22
N LYS A 83 -0.06 -16.65 -0.36
CA LYS A 83 1.20 -16.01 -0.79
C LYS A 83 2.11 -16.93 -1.60
N LYS A 84 2.01 -18.25 -1.37
CA LYS A 84 2.87 -19.25 -2.04
C LYS A 84 2.32 -19.69 -3.40
N THR A 85 1.01 -19.93 -3.48
CA THR A 85 0.39 -20.55 -4.66
C THR A 85 -0.52 -19.61 -5.44
N ASN A 86 -0.76 -18.39 -4.93
CA ASN A 86 -1.71 -17.40 -5.48
C ASN A 86 -3.17 -17.92 -5.63
N ARG A 87 -3.47 -19.10 -5.06
CA ARG A 87 -4.82 -19.65 -5.03
C ARG A 87 -5.67 -18.96 -3.98
N VAL A 88 -6.95 -18.75 -4.27
CA VAL A 88 -7.91 -18.21 -3.29
C VAL A 88 -7.99 -19.13 -2.08
N GLN A 89 -7.94 -18.54 -0.87
CA GLN A 89 -8.01 -19.30 0.37
C GLN A 89 -9.45 -19.67 0.76
N GLY A 90 -10.45 -19.13 0.05
CA GLY A 90 -11.87 -19.43 0.31
C GLY A 90 -12.52 -18.49 1.33
N TYR A 91 -11.95 -17.32 1.58
CA TYR A 91 -12.58 -16.26 2.38
C TYR A 91 -12.21 -14.86 1.86
N GLY A 92 -13.01 -13.88 2.26
CA GLY A 92 -12.82 -12.48 1.92
C GLY A 92 -13.70 -11.54 2.72
N PHE A 93 -13.61 -10.25 2.38
CA PHE A 93 -14.47 -9.20 2.92
C PHE A 93 -15.21 -8.49 1.79
N VAL A 94 -16.43 -8.06 2.11
CA VAL A 94 -17.27 -7.21 1.24
C VAL A 94 -17.59 -5.94 2.01
N LYS A 95 -17.35 -4.78 1.39
CA LYS A 95 -17.61 -3.46 1.96
C LYS A 95 -18.83 -2.84 1.28
N PHE A 96 -19.85 -2.55 2.07
CA PHE A 96 -21.06 -1.85 1.65
C PHE A 96 -20.96 -0.35 1.89
N ALA A 97 -21.74 0.41 1.12
CA ALA A 97 -21.91 1.84 1.33
C ALA A 97 -22.54 2.13 2.69
N ASP A 98 -23.57 1.38 3.05
CA ASP A 98 -24.36 1.59 4.27
C ASP A 98 -24.12 0.48 5.31
N LYS A 99 -23.96 0.88 6.58
CA LYS A 99 -23.72 -0.03 7.71
C LYS A 99 -24.87 -0.99 7.97
N GLU A 100 -26.10 -0.53 7.73
CA GLU A 100 -27.33 -1.28 8.00
C GLU A 100 -27.50 -2.51 7.09
N VAL A 101 -26.88 -2.48 5.90
CA VAL A 101 -26.94 -3.58 4.93
C VAL A 101 -26.12 -4.79 5.39
N ALA A 102 -25.00 -4.56 6.07
CA ALA A 102 -24.10 -5.62 6.51
C ALA A 102 -24.77 -6.69 7.41
N PRO A 103 -25.51 -6.37 8.47
CA PRO A 103 -26.20 -7.37 9.29
C PRO A 103 -27.29 -8.12 8.52
N ILE A 104 -28.02 -7.45 7.62
CA ILE A 104 -29.06 -8.07 6.80
C ILE A 104 -28.44 -9.11 5.86
N ALA A 105 -27.38 -8.72 5.14
CA ALA A 105 -26.65 -9.61 4.25
C ALA A 105 -26.02 -10.80 5.01
N ALA A 106 -25.47 -10.55 6.19
CA ALA A 106 -24.89 -11.60 7.03
C ALA A 106 -25.96 -12.60 7.49
N GLN A 107 -27.11 -12.14 7.98
CA GLN A 107 -28.19 -13.01 8.42
C GLN A 107 -28.77 -13.84 7.27
N ALA A 108 -28.94 -13.24 6.09
CA ALA A 108 -29.51 -13.92 4.93
C ALA A 108 -28.57 -14.99 4.36
N MET A 109 -27.26 -14.74 4.36
CA MET A 109 -26.27 -15.60 3.68
C MET A 109 -25.54 -16.58 4.59
N ASN A 110 -25.56 -16.38 5.91
CA ASN A 110 -24.89 -17.28 6.83
C ASN A 110 -25.56 -18.67 6.82
N GLY A 111 -24.79 -19.70 6.50
CA GLY A 111 -25.28 -21.07 6.34
C GLY A 111 -25.79 -21.41 4.93
N TYR A 112 -25.80 -20.47 3.98
CA TYR A 112 -26.24 -20.72 2.61
C TYR A 112 -25.35 -21.76 1.91
N LEU A 113 -25.97 -22.73 1.23
CA LEU A 113 -25.26 -23.80 0.55
C LEU A 113 -24.89 -23.37 -0.88
N MET A 114 -23.60 -23.19 -1.13
CA MET A 114 -23.06 -22.81 -2.45
C MET A 114 -22.01 -23.83 -2.89
N ASN A 115 -22.27 -24.50 -4.03
CA ASN A 115 -21.40 -25.54 -4.62
C ASN A 115 -20.92 -26.59 -3.59
N GLY A 116 -21.85 -27.07 -2.75
CA GLY A 116 -21.56 -28.10 -1.73
C GLY A 116 -20.86 -27.59 -0.46
N LYS A 117 -20.62 -26.28 -0.33
CA LYS A 117 -20.08 -25.66 0.89
C LYS A 117 -21.11 -24.73 1.54
N LYS A 118 -21.22 -24.78 2.86
CA LYS A 118 -22.03 -23.82 3.63
C LYS A 118 -21.21 -22.57 3.90
N LEU A 119 -21.68 -21.44 3.40
CA LEU A 119 -21.04 -20.14 3.61
C LEU A 119 -21.10 -19.76 5.10
N VAL A 120 -20.06 -19.11 5.57
CA VAL A 120 -20.03 -18.48 6.90
C VAL A 120 -19.94 -16.99 6.69
N VAL A 121 -20.97 -16.25 7.10
CA VAL A 121 -21.03 -14.80 6.89
C VAL A 121 -21.27 -14.11 8.22
N ASN A 122 -20.37 -13.20 8.56
CA ASN A 122 -20.42 -12.46 9.83
C ASN A 122 -20.21 -10.96 9.58
N VAL A 123 -20.87 -10.12 10.36
CA VAL A 123 -20.59 -8.67 10.36
C VAL A 123 -19.23 -8.45 11.02
N LEU A 124 -18.40 -7.62 10.41
CA LEU A 124 -17.13 -7.22 10.99
C LEU A 124 -17.38 -6.13 12.04
N SER A 125 -16.87 -6.33 13.27
CA SER A 125 -16.96 -5.35 14.33
C SER A 125 -16.14 -4.09 14.00
N ASP A 126 -16.65 -2.91 14.39
CA ASP A 126 -15.96 -1.62 14.24
C ASP A 126 -14.59 -1.57 14.94
N GLN A 127 -14.36 -2.46 15.92
CA GLN A 127 -13.08 -2.58 16.62
C GLN A 127 -11.99 -3.28 15.77
N HIS A 128 -12.40 -4.01 14.73
CA HIS A 128 -11.46 -4.69 13.85
C HIS A 128 -10.85 -3.69 12.85
N PRO A 129 -9.54 -3.73 12.59
CA PRO A 129 -8.92 -2.88 11.56
C PRO A 129 -9.58 -3.09 10.19
N ASP A 130 -9.90 -2.00 9.48
CA ASP A 130 -10.52 -2.06 8.15
C ASP A 130 -9.63 -2.88 7.17
N PRO A 131 -10.09 -4.06 6.68
CA PRO A 131 -9.33 -4.89 5.76
C PRO A 131 -8.97 -4.19 4.44
N PHE A 132 -9.72 -3.14 4.07
CA PHE A 132 -9.52 -2.37 2.84
C PHE A 132 -8.52 -1.22 3.01
N LYS A 133 -8.13 -0.86 4.24
CA LYS A 133 -7.17 0.22 4.50
C LYS A 133 -5.73 -0.15 4.10
N TYR A 134 -5.40 -1.44 4.11
CA TYR A 134 -4.05 -1.92 3.77
C TYR A 134 -3.83 -1.97 2.25
N LYS A 135 -3.03 -1.02 1.74
CA LYS A 135 -2.65 -0.90 0.31
C LYS A 135 -1.93 -2.13 -0.25
N HIS A 136 -1.30 -2.96 0.59
CA HIS A 136 -0.50 -4.11 0.14
C HIS A 136 -1.31 -5.40 -0.10
N GLY A 137 -2.63 -5.39 0.12
CA GLY A 137 -3.44 -6.62 0.02
C GLY A 137 -3.77 -7.08 -1.41
N ASN A 138 -3.75 -6.15 -2.39
CA ASN A 138 -4.00 -6.45 -3.80
C ASN A 138 -2.73 -6.34 -4.66
N GLN A 139 -1.54 -6.20 -4.04
CA GLN A 139 -0.30 -6.30 -4.80
C GLN A 139 -0.23 -7.71 -5.37
N LYS A 140 -0.35 -7.82 -6.70
CA LYS A 140 -0.01 -9.06 -7.40
C LYS A 140 1.40 -9.41 -6.95
N LEU A 141 1.54 -10.52 -6.22
CA LEU A 141 2.85 -11.02 -5.85
C LEU A 141 3.55 -11.42 -7.14
N HIS A 142 4.47 -10.58 -7.60
CA HIS A 142 5.33 -10.91 -8.71
C HIS A 142 6.35 -11.92 -8.20
N PHE A 143 6.21 -13.17 -8.61
CA PHE A 143 7.25 -14.17 -8.38
C PHE A 143 8.45 -13.76 -9.23
N ILE A 144 9.48 -13.23 -8.58
CA ILE A 144 10.75 -12.93 -9.26
C ILE A 144 11.43 -14.28 -9.47
N ASN A 145 11.62 -14.67 -10.73
CA ASN A 145 12.44 -15.83 -11.06
C ASN A 145 13.91 -15.46 -10.85
N TRP A 146 14.40 -15.67 -9.63
CA TRP A 146 15.78 -15.31 -9.25
C TRP A 146 16.82 -16.03 -10.10
N SER A 147 16.55 -17.27 -10.51
CA SER A 147 17.45 -18.05 -11.37
C SER A 147 17.60 -17.38 -12.73
N GLU A 148 16.49 -16.97 -13.34
CA GLU A 148 16.49 -16.30 -14.65
C GLU A 148 17.12 -14.91 -14.58
N LYS A 149 16.82 -14.15 -13.54
CA LYS A 149 17.45 -12.84 -13.30
C LYS A 149 18.97 -12.96 -13.08
N ALA A 150 19.43 -14.00 -12.37
CA ALA A 150 20.85 -14.26 -12.18
C ALA A 150 21.55 -14.72 -13.47
N VAL A 151 20.87 -15.52 -14.29
CA VAL A 151 21.36 -15.91 -15.62
C VAL A 151 21.48 -14.68 -16.52
N GLU A 152 20.48 -13.79 -16.52
CA GLU A 152 20.51 -12.54 -17.29
C GLU A 152 21.63 -11.61 -16.83
N GLU A 153 21.82 -11.46 -15.51
CA GLU A 153 22.92 -10.64 -14.96
C GLU A 153 24.31 -11.23 -15.28
N SER A 154 24.45 -12.55 -15.22
CA SER A 154 25.70 -13.24 -15.57
C SER A 154 26.00 -13.20 -17.07
N ASN A 155 24.97 -13.27 -17.90
CA ASN A 155 25.09 -13.25 -19.36
C ASN A 155 25.21 -11.83 -19.91
N LYS A 156 24.86 -10.80 -19.13
CA LYS A 156 24.99 -9.40 -19.53
C LYS A 156 26.43 -9.08 -19.90
N GLU A 157 26.60 -8.40 -21.03
CA GLU A 157 27.93 -7.99 -21.50
C GLU A 157 28.62 -7.10 -20.44
N LYS A 158 29.85 -7.46 -20.10
CA LYS A 158 30.66 -6.73 -19.14
C LYS A 158 31.16 -5.43 -19.76
N SER A 159 31.26 -4.37 -18.97
CA SER A 159 31.90 -3.14 -19.42
C SER A 159 33.40 -3.32 -19.63
N ASN A 160 34.01 -2.48 -20.47
CA ASN A 160 35.45 -2.54 -20.74
C ASN A 160 36.29 -2.48 -19.45
N GLU A 161 35.91 -1.65 -18.48
CA GLU A 161 36.58 -1.58 -17.18
C GLU A 161 36.46 -2.87 -16.37
N GLN A 162 35.28 -3.51 -16.40
CA GLN A 162 35.04 -4.79 -15.74
C GLN A 162 35.85 -5.91 -16.40
N ILE A 163 35.99 -5.88 -17.72
CA ILE A 163 36.83 -6.81 -18.49
C ILE A 163 38.30 -6.66 -18.06
N VAL A 164 38.81 -5.42 -17.99
CA VAL A 164 40.19 -5.15 -17.56
C VAL A 164 40.46 -5.67 -16.15
N LYS A 165 39.54 -5.40 -15.20
CA LYS A 165 39.65 -5.91 -13.82
C LYS A 165 39.63 -7.44 -13.77
N GLU A 166 38.79 -8.07 -14.58
CA GLU A 166 38.71 -9.52 -14.64
C GLU A 166 39.99 -10.14 -15.21
N VAL A 167 40.55 -9.56 -16.27
CA VAL A 167 41.83 -10.00 -16.84
C VAL A 167 42.96 -9.86 -15.81
N GLN A 168 43.03 -8.74 -15.09
CA GLN A 168 44.02 -8.56 -14.02
C GLN A 168 43.88 -9.62 -12.92
N ARG A 169 42.65 -9.91 -12.50
CA ARG A 169 42.35 -10.95 -11.51
C ARG A 169 42.72 -12.34 -11.98
N LEU A 170 42.50 -12.65 -13.26
CA LEU A 170 42.88 -13.94 -13.84
C LEU A 170 44.41 -14.11 -13.87
N LEU A 171 45.14 -13.07 -14.25
CA LEU A 171 46.61 -13.09 -14.29
C LEU A 171 47.21 -13.26 -12.88
N SER A 172 46.70 -12.54 -11.87
CA SER A 172 47.20 -12.69 -10.49
C SER A 172 46.92 -14.09 -9.94
N ASN A 173 45.70 -14.60 -10.13
CA ASN A 173 45.33 -15.95 -9.70
C ASN A 173 46.17 -17.02 -10.39
N GLU A 174 46.53 -16.81 -11.65
CA GLU A 174 47.42 -17.72 -12.39
C GLU A 174 48.83 -17.73 -11.79
N GLU A 175 49.40 -16.56 -11.52
CA GLU A 175 50.74 -16.42 -10.93
C GLU A 175 50.81 -17.08 -9.54
N GLU A 176 49.81 -16.85 -8.68
CA GLU A 176 49.71 -17.50 -7.37
C GLU A 176 49.63 -19.02 -7.47
N LYS A 177 48.82 -19.55 -8.39
CA LYS A 177 48.70 -21.00 -8.60
C LYS A 177 50.02 -21.60 -9.08
N ARG A 178 50.73 -20.93 -9.98
CA ARG A 178 52.05 -21.38 -10.46
C ARG A 178 53.09 -21.36 -9.35
N GLN A 179 53.09 -20.34 -8.49
CA GLN A 179 53.97 -20.29 -7.33
C GLN A 179 53.71 -21.48 -6.40
N LYS A 180 52.44 -21.75 -6.07
CA LYS A 180 52.05 -22.92 -5.25
C LYS A 180 52.46 -24.24 -5.87
N LEU A 181 52.29 -24.42 -7.18
CA LEU A 181 52.73 -25.64 -7.87
C LEU A 181 54.25 -25.81 -7.86
N LYS A 182 54.99 -24.71 -8.01
CA LYS A 182 56.46 -24.69 -7.93
C LYS A 182 56.95 -25.04 -6.53
N GLU A 183 56.31 -24.50 -5.50
CA GLU A 183 56.58 -24.85 -4.09
C GLU A 183 56.35 -26.34 -3.80
N LEU A 184 55.32 -26.93 -4.43
CA LEU A 184 55.05 -28.37 -4.37
C LEU A 184 56.00 -29.21 -5.25
N GLY A 185 56.94 -28.58 -5.96
CA GLY A 185 57.90 -29.27 -6.83
C GLY A 185 57.29 -29.82 -8.13
N ILE A 186 56.07 -29.38 -8.48
CA ILE A 186 55.36 -29.84 -9.67
C ILE A 186 55.71 -28.94 -10.86
N ASN A 187 56.31 -29.53 -11.89
CA ASN A 187 56.58 -28.82 -13.14
C ASN A 187 55.30 -28.73 -13.98
N TYR A 188 54.71 -27.53 -14.07
CA TYR A 188 53.44 -27.29 -14.76
C TYR A 188 53.65 -26.58 -16.10
N THR A 189 53.41 -27.30 -17.19
CA THR A 189 53.70 -26.90 -18.59
C THR A 189 52.44 -26.48 -19.36
N TYR A 190 51.61 -25.62 -18.78
CA TYR A 190 50.45 -25.05 -19.49
C TYR A 190 50.68 -23.58 -19.85
N GLN A 191 50.36 -23.21 -21.09
CA GLN A 191 50.62 -21.89 -21.67
C GLN A 191 49.88 -20.74 -20.96
N GLY A 192 48.73 -21.03 -20.34
CA GLY A 192 48.06 -20.09 -19.44
C GLY A 192 47.41 -18.89 -20.13
N PHE A 193 46.83 -17.97 -19.35
CA PHE A 193 46.12 -16.80 -19.88
C PHE A 193 47.09 -15.71 -20.36
N LYS A 194 48.28 -15.64 -19.75
CA LYS A 194 49.33 -14.68 -20.09
C LYS A 194 49.90 -14.84 -21.50
N GLU A 195 49.91 -16.05 -22.04
CA GLU A 195 50.39 -16.33 -23.41
C GLU A 195 49.29 -16.09 -24.45
N GLN A 196 48.02 -16.34 -24.10
CA GLN A 196 46.87 -16.09 -24.98
C GLN A 196 46.64 -14.59 -25.27
N LEU A 197 47.03 -13.71 -24.34
CA LEU A 197 46.97 -12.26 -24.51
C LEU A 197 48.09 -11.67 -25.38
N LYS A 198 49.13 -12.46 -25.70
CA LYS A 198 50.27 -12.04 -26.53
C LYS A 198 50.10 -12.35 -28.01
N ALA A 199 49.11 -13.19 -28.36
CA ALA A 199 48.75 -13.55 -29.71
C ALA A 199 47.78 -12.51 -30.31
#